data_AF-A0A416SBS7-F1
#
_entry.id   AF-A0A416SBS7-F1
#
_cell.length_a   1.000
_cell.length_b   1.000
_cell.length_c   1.000
_cell.angle_alpha   90.00
_cell.angle_beta   90.00
_cell.angle_gamma   90.00
#
_symmetry.space_group_name_H-M   'P 1'
#
loop_
_entity.id
_entity.type
_entity.pdbx_description
1 polymer ?
#
loop_
_entity_poly.entity_id
_entity_poly.type
_entity_poly.pdbx_seq_one_letter_code
_entity_poly.pdbx_strand_id
1 'polypeptide(L)'
;MEEQTRIKICGLTRLEDIDAVNELKPEYVGFVFAKSRRQITKEHAVTLRRYLDPEIQAVGVFVNELPAIVAGYLEEGVIDLAQLHGNESEEYIHSLRFRTGGELIKAFSIKTREDVEKAKKSSADYILLDHGKGGTGESFDWSLIRNMDRPYFLAGGLNAENVEQAILQTHPFAVDISSGVETDGVKDPKKITECIRRIRHV
;
A
#
# COMPACT_ATOMS: atom_id res chain seq x y z
N MET A 1 20.63 14.57 -3.54
CA MET A 1 19.70 13.79 -4.38
C MET A 1 18.38 13.86 -3.65
N GLU A 2 17.39 14.57 -4.21
CA GLU A 2 16.03 14.49 -3.69
C GLU A 2 15.57 13.04 -3.80
N GLU A 3 15.05 12.48 -2.72
CA GLU A 3 14.57 11.10 -2.70
C GLU A 3 13.29 11.04 -3.53
N GLN A 4 13.31 10.27 -4.61
CA GLN A 4 12.18 10.10 -5.52
C GLN A 4 11.03 9.40 -4.79
N THR A 5 9.78 9.84 -5.04
CA THR A 5 8.59 9.20 -4.46
C THR A 5 8.53 7.73 -4.87
N ARG A 6 8.40 6.85 -3.88
CA ARG A 6 8.30 5.39 -4.08
C ARG A 6 6.92 4.98 -4.56
N ILE A 7 6.82 3.79 -5.13
CA ILE A 7 5.61 3.30 -5.79
C ILE A 7 5.17 1.98 -5.18
N LYS A 8 3.89 1.90 -4.82
CA LYS A 8 3.21 0.66 -4.46
C LYS A 8 2.08 0.34 -5.43
N ILE A 9 2.12 -0.83 -6.06
CA ILE A 9 0.99 -1.37 -6.84
C ILE A 9 0.26 -2.42 -6.00
N CYS A 10 -0.99 -2.15 -5.63
CA CYS A 10 -1.69 -2.93 -4.60
C CYS A 10 -2.81 -3.82 -5.16
N GLY A 11 -2.89 -5.05 -4.64
CA GLY A 11 -3.93 -6.03 -4.95
C GLY A 11 -3.65 -6.79 -6.23
N LEU A 12 -2.42 -7.29 -6.36
CA LEU A 12 -2.03 -8.23 -7.42
C LEU A 12 -2.63 -9.61 -7.11
N THR A 13 -3.16 -10.27 -8.13
CA THR A 13 -3.83 -11.56 -7.98
C THR A 13 -3.38 -12.61 -8.99
N ARG A 14 -2.60 -12.24 -10.01
CA ARG A 14 -2.20 -13.15 -11.09
C ARG A 14 -0.71 -13.05 -11.42
N LEU A 15 -0.17 -14.06 -12.09
CA LEU A 15 1.21 -14.06 -12.55
C LEU A 15 1.46 -12.98 -13.60
N GLU A 16 0.48 -12.66 -14.44
CA GLU A 16 0.60 -11.58 -15.42
C GLU A 16 0.74 -10.21 -14.75
N ASP A 17 0.17 -10.04 -13.56
CA ASP A 17 0.36 -8.82 -12.76
C ASP A 17 1.79 -8.75 -12.23
N ILE A 18 2.37 -9.90 -11.85
CA ILE A 18 3.75 -10.05 -11.37
C ILE A 18 4.74 -9.76 -12.50
N ASP A 19 4.51 -10.30 -13.69
CA ASP A 19 5.35 -10.04 -14.87
C ASP A 19 5.40 -8.53 -15.16
N ALA A 20 4.24 -7.85 -15.15
CA ALA A 20 4.16 -6.42 -15.40
C ALA A 20 4.93 -5.58 -14.36
N VAL A 21 4.85 -5.91 -13.06
CA VAL A 21 5.60 -5.17 -12.04
C VAL A 21 7.08 -5.52 -12.03
N ASN A 22 7.47 -6.75 -12.39
CA ASN A 22 8.88 -7.12 -12.50
C ASN A 22 9.62 -6.33 -13.58
N GLU A 23 8.96 -6.08 -14.72
CA GLU A 23 9.50 -5.23 -15.80
C GLU A 23 9.70 -3.78 -15.35
N LEU A 24 8.81 -3.29 -14.50
CA LEU A 24 8.75 -1.87 -14.12
C LEU A 24 9.44 -1.57 -12.79
N LYS A 25 9.68 -2.56 -11.94
CA LYS A 25 10.37 -2.46 -10.65
C LYS A 25 9.81 -1.36 -9.71
N PRO A 26 8.52 -1.34 -9.36
CA PRO A 26 8.06 -0.48 -8.26
C PRO A 26 8.69 -0.97 -6.94
N GLU A 27 8.83 -0.09 -5.96
CA GLU A 27 9.46 -0.45 -4.67
C GLU A 27 8.59 -1.43 -3.86
N TYR A 28 7.26 -1.37 -4.03
CA TYR A 28 6.33 -2.19 -3.28
C TYR A 28 5.23 -2.81 -4.16
N VAL A 29 4.77 -4.00 -3.80
CA VAL A 29 3.53 -4.60 -4.31
C VAL A 29 2.63 -5.04 -3.16
N GLY A 30 1.31 -5.07 -3.37
CA GLY A 30 0.34 -5.45 -2.35
C GLY A 30 -0.38 -6.77 -2.64
N PHE A 31 -0.39 -7.67 -1.67
CA PHE A 31 -1.24 -8.87 -1.63
C PHE A 31 -2.35 -8.69 -0.60
N VAL A 32 -3.62 -8.88 -0.99
CA VAL A 32 -4.75 -8.62 -0.11
C VAL A 32 -5.26 -9.92 0.50
N PHE A 33 -5.23 -10.02 1.82
CA PHE A 33 -5.70 -11.19 2.58
C PHE A 33 -7.07 -10.97 3.24
N ALA A 34 -7.65 -9.77 3.09
CA ALA A 34 -8.97 -9.41 3.58
C ALA A 34 -10.06 -9.56 2.50
N LYS A 35 -11.31 -9.76 2.94
CA LYS A 35 -12.48 -9.93 2.07
C LYS A 35 -12.62 -8.78 1.07
N SER A 36 -12.37 -9.08 -0.21
CA SER A 36 -12.51 -8.14 -1.33
C SER A 36 -12.42 -8.89 -2.67
N ARG A 37 -12.64 -8.20 -3.79
CA ARG A 37 -12.41 -8.77 -5.14
C ARG A 37 -10.94 -9.13 -5.42
N ARG A 38 -10.01 -8.60 -4.61
CA ARG A 38 -8.57 -8.77 -4.75
C ARG A 38 -8.02 -9.78 -3.75
N GLN A 39 -8.89 -10.42 -2.97
CA GLN A 39 -8.48 -11.35 -1.94
C GLN A 39 -7.79 -12.56 -2.56
N ILE A 40 -6.62 -12.91 -2.03
CA ILE A 40 -5.91 -14.15 -2.35
C ILE A 40 -5.62 -14.95 -1.08
N THR A 41 -5.35 -16.24 -1.23
CA THR A 41 -4.93 -17.09 -0.10
C THR A 41 -3.43 -16.97 0.15
N LYS A 42 -2.96 -17.46 1.30
CA LYS A 42 -1.52 -17.51 1.62
C LYS A 42 -0.75 -18.32 0.58
N GLU A 43 -1.27 -19.47 0.19
CA GLU A 43 -0.64 -20.40 -0.75
C GLU A 43 -0.52 -19.77 -2.14
N HIS A 44 -1.53 -18.99 -2.53
CA HIS A 44 -1.50 -18.23 -3.77
C HIS A 44 -0.47 -17.10 -3.70
N ALA A 45 -0.41 -16.35 -2.60
CA ALA A 45 0.61 -15.32 -2.40
C ALA A 45 2.03 -15.89 -2.42
N VAL A 46 2.27 -17.05 -1.80
CA VAL A 46 3.54 -17.78 -1.87
C VAL A 46 3.89 -18.11 -3.33
N THR A 47 2.91 -18.54 -4.13
CA THR A 47 3.11 -18.81 -5.55
C THR A 47 3.52 -17.54 -6.30
N LEU A 48 2.80 -16.43 -6.14
CA LEU A 48 3.14 -15.15 -6.77
C LEU A 48 4.51 -14.63 -6.33
N ARG A 49 4.80 -14.70 -5.02
CA ARG A 49 6.06 -14.25 -4.41
C ARG A 49 7.29 -14.98 -4.96
N ARG A 50 7.15 -16.25 -5.36
CA ARG A 50 8.26 -17.01 -5.99
C ARG A 50 8.68 -16.47 -7.36
N TYR A 51 7.77 -15.79 -8.07
CA TYR A 51 8.04 -15.18 -9.36
C TYR A 51 8.27 -13.67 -9.26
N LEU A 52 7.96 -13.06 -8.11
CA LEU A 52 8.22 -11.65 -7.87
C LEU A 52 9.73 -11.41 -7.76
N ASP A 53 10.19 -10.35 -8.41
CA ASP A 53 11.57 -9.93 -8.33
C ASP A 53 11.98 -9.62 -6.87
N PRO A 54 13.12 -10.13 -6.39
CA PRO A 54 13.51 -10.01 -4.99
C PRO A 54 13.84 -8.57 -4.55
N GLU A 55 14.03 -7.64 -5.49
CA GLU A 55 14.21 -6.21 -5.16
C GLU A 55 12.88 -5.50 -4.84
N ILE A 56 11.74 -6.12 -5.18
CA ILE A 56 10.41 -5.56 -4.95
C ILE A 56 9.87 -6.07 -3.60
N GLN A 57 9.55 -5.16 -2.69
CA GLN A 57 9.02 -5.53 -1.37
C GLN A 57 7.54 -5.94 -1.45
N ALA A 58 7.19 -7.11 -0.90
CA ALA A 58 5.82 -7.59 -0.83
C ALA A 58 5.13 -7.10 0.44
N VAL A 59 3.98 -6.44 0.29
CA VAL A 59 3.18 -5.92 1.39
C VAL A 59 1.90 -6.75 1.53
N GLY A 60 1.67 -7.34 2.70
CA GLY A 60 0.43 -8.05 3.02
C GLY A 60 -0.62 -7.10 3.60
N VAL A 61 -1.82 -7.07 3.02
CA VAL A 61 -2.92 -6.20 3.48
C VAL A 61 -3.93 -7.01 4.28
N PHE A 62 -4.11 -6.63 5.54
CA PHE A 62 -4.99 -7.28 6.51
C PHE A 62 -6.04 -6.32 7.05
N VAL A 63 -7.16 -6.85 7.52
CA VAL A 63 -8.24 -6.09 8.17
C VAL A 63 -8.69 -6.85 9.40
N ASN A 64 -8.31 -6.35 10.58
CA ASN A 64 -8.65 -6.91 11.89
C ASN A 64 -8.29 -8.40 12.06
N GLU A 65 -7.22 -8.84 11.41
CA GLU A 65 -6.75 -10.23 11.53
C GLU A 65 -5.96 -10.42 12.84
N LEU A 66 -5.90 -11.63 13.39
CA LEU A 66 -5.15 -11.89 14.62
C LEU A 66 -3.64 -11.59 14.42
N PRO A 67 -2.96 -10.96 15.41
CA PRO A 67 -1.52 -10.67 15.29
C PRO A 67 -0.67 -11.94 15.08
N ALA A 68 -1.11 -13.08 15.59
CA ALA A 68 -0.43 -14.37 15.39
C ALA A 68 -0.43 -14.80 13.93
N ILE A 69 -1.55 -14.59 13.23
CA ILE A 69 -1.68 -14.93 11.81
C ILE A 69 -0.81 -14.00 10.98
N VAL A 70 -0.91 -12.68 11.17
CA VAL A 70 -0.09 -11.69 10.44
C VAL A 70 1.41 -11.95 10.63
N ALA A 71 1.84 -12.23 11.87
CA ALA A 71 3.22 -12.57 12.17
C ALA A 71 3.71 -13.79 11.37
N GLY A 72 2.89 -14.82 11.21
CA GLY A 72 3.25 -15.99 10.40
C GLY A 72 3.43 -15.71 8.91
N TYR A 73 2.90 -14.61 8.35
CA TYR A 73 3.23 -14.21 6.97
C TYR A 73 4.60 -13.53 6.88
N LEU A 74 4.94 -12.71 7.88
CA LEU A 74 6.23 -12.01 7.97
C LEU A 74 7.37 -13.00 8.24
N GLU A 75 7.21 -13.86 9.25
CA GLU A 75 8.22 -14.83 9.69
C GLU A 75 8.54 -15.88 8.61
N GLU A 76 7.54 -16.27 7.81
CA GLU A 76 7.71 -17.20 6.69
C GLU A 76 8.22 -16.52 5.40
N GLY A 77 8.41 -15.20 5.39
CA GLY A 77 8.88 -14.45 4.22
C GLY A 77 7.89 -14.40 3.06
N VAL A 78 6.60 -14.64 3.34
CA VAL A 78 5.52 -14.48 2.33
C VAL A 78 5.35 -13.01 1.96
N ILE A 79 5.55 -12.14 2.95
CA ILE A 79 5.52 -10.69 2.84
C ILE A 79 6.71 -10.09 3.61
N ASP A 80 7.17 -8.93 3.17
CA ASP A 80 8.22 -8.14 3.81
C ASP A 80 7.65 -7.12 4.80
N LEU A 81 6.46 -6.56 4.49
CA LEU A 81 5.77 -5.60 5.33
C LEU A 81 4.30 -6.01 5.53
N ALA A 82 3.72 -5.64 6.68
CA ALA A 82 2.30 -5.81 6.94
C ALA A 82 1.57 -4.46 6.95
N GLN A 83 0.54 -4.34 6.12
CA GLN A 83 -0.38 -3.22 6.07
C GLN A 83 -1.67 -3.56 6.85
N LEU A 84 -1.90 -2.83 7.93
CA LEU A 84 -3.04 -2.94 8.83
C LEU A 84 -4.12 -1.93 8.42
N HIS A 85 -5.14 -2.42 7.72
CA HIS A 85 -6.17 -1.61 7.07
C HIS A 85 -7.52 -1.65 7.81
N GLY A 86 -7.57 -2.22 9.01
CA GLY A 86 -8.74 -2.24 9.89
C GLY A 86 -8.69 -1.19 11.01
N ASN A 87 -9.23 -1.58 12.15
CA ASN A 87 -9.28 -0.83 13.40
C ASN A 87 -8.25 -1.37 14.41
N GLU A 88 -7.12 -1.91 13.93
CA GLU A 88 -6.06 -2.42 14.78
C GLU A 88 -5.54 -1.32 15.70
N SER A 89 -5.42 -1.63 16.99
CA SER A 89 -5.02 -0.66 18.02
C SER A 89 -3.51 -0.49 18.12
N GLU A 90 -3.06 0.50 18.90
CA GLU A 90 -1.63 0.68 19.15
C GLU A 90 -1.02 -0.50 19.92
N GLU A 91 -1.77 -1.17 20.78
CA GLU A 91 -1.34 -2.41 21.44
C GLU A 91 -1.12 -3.55 20.44
N TYR A 92 -2.00 -3.63 19.42
CA TYR A 92 -1.83 -4.57 18.32
C TYR A 92 -0.52 -4.32 17.57
N ILE A 93 -0.28 -3.07 17.17
CA ILE A 93 0.90 -2.65 16.41
C ILE A 93 2.18 -2.97 17.22
N HIS A 94 2.22 -2.58 18.49
CA HIS A 94 3.35 -2.88 19.37
C HIS A 94 3.57 -4.39 19.53
N SER A 95 2.51 -5.17 19.72
CA SER A 95 2.62 -6.63 19.87
C SER A 95 3.20 -7.29 18.62
N LEU A 96 2.72 -6.89 17.43
CA LEU A 96 3.19 -7.45 16.17
C LEU A 96 4.64 -7.04 15.88
N ARG A 97 5.00 -5.76 16.10
CA ARG A 97 6.38 -5.29 15.96
C ARG A 97 7.32 -6.00 16.93
N PHE A 98 6.95 -6.11 18.20
CA PHE A 98 7.77 -6.77 19.21
C PHE A 98 8.05 -8.23 18.86
N ARG A 99 7.08 -8.92 18.27
CA ARG A 99 7.20 -10.34 17.89
C ARG A 99 8.06 -10.56 16.65
N THR A 100 7.90 -9.71 15.63
CA THR A 100 8.46 -9.98 14.30
C THR A 100 9.66 -9.13 13.95
N GLY A 101 9.80 -7.93 14.56
CA GLY A 101 10.71 -6.90 14.10
C GLY A 101 10.38 -6.34 12.71
N GLY A 102 9.28 -6.79 12.08
CA GLY A 102 8.89 -6.41 10.73
C GLY A 102 8.30 -4.99 10.67
N GLU A 103 8.47 -4.35 9.52
CA GLU A 103 7.91 -3.02 9.27
C GLU A 103 6.39 -3.09 9.06
N LEU A 104 5.68 -2.13 9.68
CA LEU A 104 4.24 -2.05 9.69
C LEU A 104 3.75 -0.75 9.04
N ILE A 105 2.69 -0.88 8.25
CA ILE A 105 1.96 0.25 7.65
C ILE A 105 0.56 0.30 8.28
N LYS A 106 0.19 1.39 8.97
CA LYS A 106 -1.19 1.56 9.45
C LYS A 106 -1.99 2.46 8.52
N ALA A 107 -3.12 1.96 7.99
CA ALA A 107 -4.00 2.76 7.14
C ALA A 107 -5.00 3.57 7.95
N PHE A 108 -5.30 4.78 7.46
CA PHE A 108 -6.26 5.73 8.01
C PHE A 108 -7.13 6.31 6.89
N SER A 109 -8.46 6.29 7.10
CA SER A 109 -9.40 7.00 6.23
C SER A 109 -9.41 8.48 6.63
N ILE A 110 -9.04 9.38 5.72
CA ILE A 110 -9.00 10.82 6.00
C ILE A 110 -10.28 11.50 5.50
N LYS A 111 -10.99 12.14 6.42
CA LYS A 111 -12.15 13.00 6.12
C LYS A 111 -12.04 14.37 6.79
N THR A 112 -11.33 14.43 7.90
CA THR A 112 -11.20 15.61 8.76
C THR A 112 -9.75 15.79 9.22
N ARG A 113 -9.44 16.96 9.79
CA ARG A 113 -8.14 17.21 10.42
C ARG A 113 -7.89 16.30 11.63
N GLU A 114 -8.94 15.89 12.34
CA GLU A 114 -8.81 14.97 13.47
C GLU A 114 -8.29 13.60 13.04
N ASP A 115 -8.70 13.12 11.86
CA ASP A 115 -8.21 11.85 11.30
C ASP A 115 -6.71 11.92 11.00
N VAL A 116 -6.25 13.07 10.50
CA VAL A 116 -4.82 13.32 10.26
C VAL A 116 -4.05 13.30 11.59
N GLU A 117 -4.54 13.99 12.62
CA GLU A 117 -3.90 13.98 13.94
C GLU A 117 -3.85 12.58 14.58
N LYS A 118 -4.87 11.75 14.36
CA LYS A 118 -4.85 10.33 14.76
C LYS A 118 -3.78 9.56 14.01
N ALA A 119 -3.68 9.74 12.69
CA ALA A 119 -2.67 9.08 11.87
C ALA A 119 -1.24 9.45 12.31
N LYS A 120 -0.99 10.73 12.60
CA LYS A 120 0.33 11.21 13.07
C LYS A 120 0.81 10.49 14.34
N LYS A 121 -0.13 10.18 15.24
CA LYS A 121 0.13 9.52 16.54
C LYS A 121 0.36 8.02 16.46
N SER A 122 0.19 7.39 15.31
CA SER A 122 0.36 5.94 15.21
C SER A 122 1.80 5.50 15.48
N SER A 123 1.99 4.39 16.17
CA SER A 123 3.32 3.82 16.42
C SER A 123 3.89 3.05 15.22
N ALA A 124 3.09 2.75 14.19
CA ALA A 124 3.53 2.06 12.97
C ALA A 124 4.71 2.77 12.28
N ASP A 125 5.49 2.06 11.46
CA ASP A 125 6.68 2.61 10.80
C ASP A 125 6.25 3.63 9.75
N TYR A 126 5.27 3.24 8.95
CA TYR A 126 4.61 4.09 7.97
C TYR A 126 3.12 4.19 8.26
N ILE A 127 2.52 5.26 7.74
CA ILE A 127 1.06 5.42 7.70
C ILE A 127 0.60 5.47 6.25
N LEU A 128 -0.61 4.98 5.98
CA LEU A 128 -1.25 5.09 4.67
C LEU A 128 -2.52 5.91 4.79
N LEU A 129 -2.64 6.94 3.97
CA LEU A 129 -3.75 7.89 3.98
C LEU A 129 -4.66 7.61 2.78
N ASP A 130 -5.89 7.18 3.03
CA ASP A 130 -6.85 6.75 2.01
C ASP A 130 -8.20 7.47 2.16
N HIS A 131 -9.06 7.33 1.16
CA HIS A 131 -10.46 7.70 1.22
C HIS A 131 -11.36 6.47 1.47
N GLY A 132 -11.90 6.37 2.69
CA GLY A 132 -12.78 5.28 3.10
C GLY A 132 -12.04 4.02 3.54
N LYS A 133 -12.67 2.85 3.37
CA LYS A 133 -12.09 1.54 3.77
C LYS A 133 -11.15 0.94 2.70
N GLY A 134 -10.62 1.80 1.82
CA GLY A 134 -9.87 1.41 0.63
C GLY A 134 -10.73 0.87 -0.53
N GLY A 135 -10.17 0.94 -1.73
CA GLY A 135 -10.77 0.38 -2.94
C GLY A 135 -12.00 1.11 -3.48
N THR A 136 -12.31 2.31 -2.99
CA THR A 136 -13.41 3.18 -3.44
C THR A 136 -13.10 3.83 -4.79
N GLY A 137 -11.82 4.07 -5.09
CA GLY A 137 -11.39 4.79 -6.30
C GLY A 137 -11.57 6.31 -6.21
N GLU A 138 -11.92 6.83 -5.04
CA GLU A 138 -12.13 8.25 -4.80
C GLU A 138 -10.92 8.85 -4.06
N SER A 139 -10.59 10.11 -4.35
CA SER A 139 -9.57 10.87 -3.61
C SER A 139 -10.24 11.72 -2.51
N PHE A 140 -9.48 12.02 -1.46
CA PHE A 140 -9.90 12.96 -0.41
C PHE A 140 -9.26 14.35 -0.63
N ASP A 141 -9.65 15.35 0.16
CA ASP A 141 -9.03 16.66 0.12
C ASP A 141 -7.57 16.59 0.64
N TRP A 142 -6.61 16.54 -0.30
CA TRP A 142 -5.17 16.52 -0.01
C TRP A 142 -4.69 17.74 0.78
N SER A 143 -5.45 18.83 0.77
CA SER A 143 -5.11 20.03 1.54
C SER A 143 -5.05 19.78 3.06
N LEU A 144 -5.70 18.71 3.54
CA LEU A 144 -5.71 18.26 4.93
C LEU A 144 -4.36 17.73 5.41
N ILE A 145 -3.53 17.18 4.51
CA ILE A 145 -2.29 16.46 4.85
C ILE A 145 -1.01 17.27 4.57
N ARG A 146 -1.14 18.55 4.20
CA ARG A 146 0.00 19.44 3.90
C ARG A 146 1.04 19.57 5.02
N ASN A 147 0.65 19.32 6.28
CA ASN A 147 1.53 19.40 7.45
C ASN A 147 1.90 18.01 8.00
N MET A 148 1.86 16.98 7.16
CA MET A 148 2.35 15.66 7.52
C MET A 148 3.87 15.70 7.66
N ASP A 149 4.39 15.32 8.82
CA ASP A 149 5.79 15.45 9.24
C ASP A 149 6.49 14.10 9.40
N ARG A 150 5.87 13.04 8.90
CA ARG A 150 6.40 11.68 8.93
C ARG A 150 6.14 10.96 7.60
N PRO A 151 6.92 9.92 7.27
CA PRO A 151 6.72 9.15 6.05
C PRO A 151 5.30 8.58 5.95
N TYR A 152 4.68 8.76 4.79
CA TYR A 152 3.35 8.26 4.52
C TYR A 152 3.17 7.80 3.08
N PHE A 153 2.29 6.82 2.91
CA PHE A 153 1.77 6.35 1.64
C PHE A 153 0.50 7.17 1.33
N LEU A 154 0.46 7.82 0.17
CA LEU A 154 -0.75 8.44 -0.34
C LEU A 154 -1.54 7.42 -1.17
N ALA A 155 -2.78 7.13 -0.77
CA ALA A 155 -3.73 6.29 -1.49
C ALA A 155 -5.01 7.08 -1.83
N GLY A 156 -6.03 6.37 -2.32
CA GLY A 156 -7.34 6.95 -2.61
C GLY A 156 -7.46 7.53 -4.01
N GLY A 157 -7.98 6.73 -4.93
CA GLY A 157 -8.35 7.18 -6.29
C GLY A 157 -7.20 7.63 -7.18
N LEU A 158 -5.95 7.31 -6.83
CA LEU A 158 -4.79 7.66 -7.64
C LEU A 158 -4.79 6.90 -8.98
N ASN A 159 -4.46 7.62 -10.05
CA ASN A 159 -4.39 7.13 -11.43
C ASN A 159 -3.42 8.00 -12.25
N ALA A 160 -3.25 7.68 -13.54
CA ALA A 160 -2.32 8.39 -14.42
C ALA A 160 -2.69 9.87 -14.60
N GLU A 161 -3.96 10.21 -14.46
CA GLU A 161 -4.46 11.57 -14.68
C GLU A 161 -4.19 12.50 -13.49
N ASN A 162 -4.08 11.97 -12.27
CA ASN A 162 -3.97 12.79 -11.05
C ASN A 162 -2.69 12.59 -10.23
N VAL A 163 -1.92 11.51 -10.47
CA VAL A 163 -0.81 11.14 -9.57
C VAL A 163 0.32 12.16 -9.53
N GLU A 164 0.66 12.80 -10.66
CA GLU A 164 1.70 13.83 -10.70
C GLU A 164 1.34 15.03 -9.83
N GLN A 165 0.09 15.50 -9.95
CA GLN A 165 -0.43 16.58 -9.13
C GLN A 165 -0.45 16.17 -7.65
N ALA A 166 -0.85 14.93 -7.35
CA ALA A 166 -0.86 14.41 -5.99
C ALA A 166 0.52 14.49 -5.35
N ILE A 167 1.56 14.03 -6.07
CA ILE A 167 2.94 14.05 -5.61
C ILE A 167 3.43 15.48 -5.41
N LEU A 168 3.23 16.36 -6.39
CA LEU A 168 3.67 17.76 -6.32
C LEU A 168 2.99 18.55 -5.19
N GLN A 169 1.76 18.22 -4.82
CA GLN A 169 1.03 18.93 -3.76
C GLN A 169 1.32 18.41 -2.36
N THR A 170 1.73 17.15 -2.23
CA THR A 170 1.74 16.46 -0.93
C THR A 170 3.12 15.90 -0.56
N HIS A 171 4.01 15.69 -1.54
CA HIS A 171 5.35 15.12 -1.35
C HIS A 171 5.34 13.83 -0.51
N PRO A 172 4.60 12.79 -0.92
CA PRO A 172 4.49 11.57 -0.14
C PRO A 172 5.79 10.77 -0.22
N PHE A 173 6.04 9.97 0.82
CA PHE A 173 7.11 8.98 0.80
C PHE A 173 6.86 7.94 -0.31
N ALA A 174 5.60 7.50 -0.42
CA ALA A 174 5.18 6.58 -1.46
C ALA A 174 3.76 6.89 -1.94
N VAL A 175 3.44 6.53 -3.18
CA VAL A 175 2.06 6.45 -3.66
C VAL A 175 1.58 5.00 -3.70
N ASP A 176 0.35 4.74 -3.26
CA ASP A 176 -0.28 3.42 -3.29
C ASP A 176 -1.45 3.41 -4.26
N ILE A 177 -1.32 2.60 -5.32
CA ILE A 177 -2.25 2.59 -6.45
C ILE A 177 -2.85 1.21 -6.60
N SER A 178 -4.18 1.13 -6.53
CA SER A 178 -4.91 -0.13 -6.72
C SER A 178 -5.86 -0.05 -7.92
N SER A 179 -7.07 0.50 -7.76
CA SER A 179 -8.09 0.52 -8.82
C SER A 179 -7.75 1.42 -10.01
N GLY A 180 -6.93 2.45 -9.83
CA GLY A 180 -6.56 3.36 -10.92
C GLY A 180 -5.77 2.71 -12.06
N VAL A 181 -5.18 1.55 -11.81
CA VAL A 181 -4.45 0.75 -12.81
C VAL A 181 -5.19 -0.54 -13.19
N GLU A 182 -6.51 -0.58 -13.01
CA GLU A 182 -7.35 -1.71 -13.38
C GLU A 182 -8.23 -1.41 -14.59
N THR A 183 -8.51 -2.44 -15.38
CA THR A 183 -9.55 -2.49 -16.41
C THR A 183 -10.47 -3.65 -16.04
N ASP A 184 -11.77 -3.38 -15.90
CA ASP A 184 -12.78 -4.36 -15.45
C ASP A 184 -12.45 -5.07 -14.13
N GLY A 185 -11.78 -4.35 -13.22
CA GLY A 185 -11.40 -4.85 -11.90
C GLY A 185 -10.16 -5.75 -11.87
N VAL A 186 -9.46 -5.87 -13.01
CA VAL A 186 -8.24 -6.65 -13.19
C VAL A 186 -7.09 -5.70 -13.51
N LYS A 187 -5.87 -5.96 -13.03
CA LYS A 187 -4.72 -5.10 -13.33
C LYS A 187 -4.46 -5.04 -14.84
N ASP A 188 -4.25 -3.83 -15.32
CA ASP A 188 -3.97 -3.53 -16.72
C ASP A 188 -2.50 -3.11 -16.85
N PRO A 189 -1.64 -3.95 -17.48
CA PRO A 189 -0.21 -3.64 -17.64
C PRO A 189 0.07 -2.29 -18.30
N LYS A 190 -0.80 -1.85 -19.23
CA LYS A 190 -0.62 -0.53 -19.89
C LYS A 190 -0.87 0.60 -18.92
N LYS A 191 -1.89 0.48 -18.07
CA LYS A 191 -2.17 1.49 -17.02
C LYS A 191 -1.09 1.49 -15.95
N ILE A 192 -0.59 0.32 -15.52
CA ILE A 192 0.54 0.24 -14.58
C ILE A 192 1.75 0.96 -15.18
N THR A 193 2.11 0.65 -16.43
CA THR A 193 3.24 1.27 -17.14
C THR A 193 3.10 2.78 -17.17
N GLU A 194 1.95 3.29 -17.60
CA GLU A 194 1.72 4.73 -17.71
C GLU A 194 1.77 5.43 -16.34
N CYS A 195 1.17 4.83 -15.30
CA CYS A 195 1.20 5.41 -13.96
C CYS A 195 2.63 5.46 -13.41
N ILE A 196 3.39 4.36 -13.51
CA ILE A 196 4.79 4.31 -13.04
C ILE A 196 5.65 5.32 -13.79
N ARG A 197 5.49 5.41 -15.12
CA ARG A 197 6.22 6.38 -15.94
C ARG A 197 5.96 7.82 -15.47
N ARG A 198 4.70 8.17 -15.21
CA ARG A 198 4.33 9.51 -14.74
C ARG A 198 4.92 9.83 -13.37
N ILE A 199 4.85 8.89 -12.42
CA ILE A 199 5.42 9.08 -11.08
C ILE A 199 6.93 9.31 -11.15
N ARG A 200 7.64 8.54 -11.99
CA ARG A 200 9.10 8.65 -12.14
C ARG A 200 9.58 9.91 -12.87
N HIS A 201 8.67 10.66 -13.49
CA HIS A 201 8.97 11.90 -14.19
C HIS A 201 8.74 13.14 -13.32
N VAL A 202 8.23 12.97 -12.09
CA VAL A 202 8.12 14.02 -11.07
C VAL A 202 9.39 14.05 -10.24
#